data_AF-A0A7C6XDI9-F1
#
_entry.id   AF-A0A7C6XDI9-F1
#
_cell.length_a   1.000
_cell.length_b   1.000
_cell.length_c   1.000
_cell.angle_alpha   90.00
_cell.angle_beta   90.00
_cell.angle_gamma   90.00
#
_symmetry.space_group_name_H-M   'P 1'
#
loop_
_entity.id
_entity.type
_entity.pdbx_description
1 polymer ?
#
loop_
_entity_poly.entity_id
_entity_poly.type
_entity_poly.pdbx_seq_one_letter_code
_entity_poly.pdbx_strand_id
1 'polypeptide(L)'
;MTPLERRESLRSKIIAWSFVPTAIILAAVALLNFYSYQQVTQDLVIERDRELARLSASQLGSEVAQHGALLASVARTLDLDAADPSPWQEALERSANRLAIFDAGTLILDAHGTVVATHPRRPALLNQDRSYRPYYRAMLHSQATYFSDAVPEG
;
A
#
# COMPACT_ATOMS: atom_id res chain seq x y z
N MET A 1 -74.26 45.93 7.04
CA MET A 1 -73.37 44.79 7.29
C MET A 1 -72.39 44.72 6.13
N THR A 2 -71.07 44.86 6.20
CA THR A 2 -70.08 45.31 7.20
C THR A 2 -68.83 45.67 6.38
N PRO A 3 -68.19 46.84 6.59
CA PRO A 3 -67.04 47.28 5.80
C PRO A 3 -65.73 46.82 6.49
N LEU A 4 -65.26 45.60 6.24
CA LEU A 4 -64.08 45.06 6.96
C LEU A 4 -63.03 44.31 6.14
N GLU A 5 -63.10 44.24 4.80
CA GLU A 5 -62.10 43.45 4.04
C GLU A 5 -60.92 44.26 3.48
N ARG A 6 -60.94 45.60 3.51
CA ARG A 6 -59.87 46.41 2.89
C ARG A 6 -58.69 46.71 3.83
N ARG A 7 -58.83 46.56 5.15
CA ARG A 7 -57.76 46.87 6.13
C ARG A 7 -56.78 45.71 6.35
N GLU A 8 -57.18 44.48 6.07
CA GLU A 8 -56.30 43.31 6.23
C GLU A 8 -55.25 43.22 5.12
N SER A 9 -55.58 43.61 3.88
CA SER A 9 -54.60 43.53 2.78
C SER A 9 -53.47 44.55 2.92
N LEU A 10 -53.68 45.70 3.58
CA LEU A 10 -52.62 46.68 3.86
C LEU A 10 -51.73 46.26 5.04
N ARG A 11 -52.30 45.75 6.13
CA ARG A 11 -51.52 45.22 7.26
C ARG A 11 -50.73 43.97 6.88
N SER A 12 -51.34 43.05 6.13
CA SER A 12 -50.65 41.87 5.60
C SER A 12 -49.57 42.26 4.60
N LYS A 13 -49.79 43.30 3.78
CA LYS A 13 -48.75 43.84 2.88
C LYS A 13 -47.59 44.50 3.62
N ILE A 14 -47.80 45.15 4.76
CA ILE A 14 -46.71 45.74 5.58
C ILE A 14 -45.93 44.66 6.33
N ILE A 15 -46.62 43.66 6.91
CA ILE A 15 -45.98 42.54 7.61
C ILE A 15 -45.24 41.64 6.62
N ALA A 16 -45.81 41.36 5.45
CA ALA A 16 -45.13 40.62 4.39
C ALA A 16 -43.88 41.37 3.88
N TRP A 17 -43.93 42.71 3.84
CA TRP A 17 -42.80 43.51 3.34
C TRP A 17 -41.60 43.55 4.29
N SER A 18 -41.78 43.34 5.61
CA SER A 18 -40.67 43.14 6.55
C SER A 18 -40.26 41.67 6.69
N PHE A 19 -41.21 40.74 6.50
CA PHE A 19 -40.95 39.31 6.61
C PHE A 19 -40.13 38.77 5.44
N VAL A 20 -40.38 39.26 4.22
CA VAL A 20 -39.64 38.85 3.01
C VAL A 20 -38.13 39.10 3.14
N PRO A 21 -37.63 40.32 3.47
CA PRO A 21 -36.20 40.55 3.61
C PRO A 21 -35.58 39.73 4.75
N THR A 22 -36.30 39.56 5.87
CA THR A 22 -35.83 38.73 6.99
C THR A 22 -35.72 37.26 6.59
N ALA A 23 -36.71 36.73 5.88
CA ALA A 23 -36.71 35.35 5.38
C ALA A 23 -35.60 35.12 4.34
N ILE A 24 -35.32 36.11 3.49
CA ILE A 24 -34.20 36.07 2.53
C ILE A 24 -32.86 36.01 3.28
N ILE A 25 -32.66 36.85 4.30
CA ILE A 25 -31.43 36.85 5.11
C ILE A 25 -31.28 35.50 5.84
N LEU A 26 -32.35 34.99 6.46
CA LEU A 26 -32.31 33.68 7.13
C LEU A 26 -32.03 32.53 6.15
N ALA A 27 -32.64 32.56 4.96
CA ALA A 27 -32.37 31.58 3.92
C ALA A 27 -30.92 31.67 3.41
N ALA A 28 -30.38 32.88 3.25
CA ALA A 28 -28.99 33.09 2.86
C ALA A 28 -28.02 32.60 3.94
N VAL A 29 -28.29 32.88 5.21
CA VAL A 29 -27.49 32.38 6.35
C VAL A 29 -27.59 30.87 6.46
N ALA A 30 -28.78 30.29 6.30
CA ALA A 30 -28.99 28.85 6.31
C ALA A 30 -28.26 28.17 5.14
N LEU A 31 -28.32 28.74 3.93
CA LEU A 31 -27.59 28.25 2.76
C LEU A 31 -26.08 28.39 2.94
N LEU A 32 -25.59 29.50 3.49
CA LEU A 32 -24.17 29.72 3.77
C LEU A 32 -23.67 28.71 4.81
N ASN A 33 -24.44 28.49 5.88
CA ASN A 33 -24.12 27.51 6.90
C ASN A 33 -24.16 26.09 6.32
N PHE A 34 -25.18 25.76 5.54
CA PHE A 34 -25.30 24.47 4.86
C PHE A 34 -24.16 24.23 3.85
N TYR A 35 -23.75 25.24 3.08
CA TYR A 35 -22.58 25.17 2.20
C TYR A 35 -21.29 25.01 3.00
N SER A 36 -21.15 25.74 4.10
CA SER A 36 -19.99 25.63 4.99
C SER A 36 -19.91 24.26 5.68
N TYR A 37 -21.03 23.60 5.92
CA TYR A 37 -21.09 22.21 6.40
C TYR A 37 -20.76 21.19 5.30
N GLN A 38 -21.11 21.45 4.03
CA GLN A 38 -20.70 20.58 2.93
C GLN A 38 -19.18 20.55 2.73
N GLN A 39 -18.48 21.62 3.11
CA GLN A 39 -17.01 21.68 3.03
C GLN A 39 -16.30 20.92 4.16
N VAL A 40 -17.03 20.36 5.15
CA VAL A 40 -16.45 19.59 6.28
C VAL A 40 -16.73 18.08 6.16
N THR A 41 -17.57 17.64 5.22
CA THR A 41 -17.84 16.19 5.03
C THR A 41 -17.04 15.57 3.87
N GLN A 42 -16.47 16.37 2.96
CA GLN A 42 -15.66 15.83 1.86
C GLN A 42 -14.18 15.62 2.24
N ASP A 43 -13.65 16.38 3.20
CA ASP A 43 -12.25 16.25 3.63
C ASP A 43 -12.01 15.15 4.67
N LEU A 44 -13.06 14.59 5.28
CA LEU A 44 -12.92 13.54 6.29
C LEU A 44 -12.80 12.12 5.72
N VAL A 45 -13.28 11.90 4.49
CA VAL A 45 -13.14 10.60 3.79
C VAL A 45 -11.78 10.51 3.11
N ILE A 46 -11.30 11.60 2.52
CA ILE A 46 -10.01 11.64 1.81
C ILE A 46 -8.82 11.60 2.79
N GLU A 47 -8.92 12.22 3.97
CA GLU A 47 -7.84 12.17 4.97
C GLU A 47 -7.72 10.79 5.63
N ARG A 48 -8.87 10.13 5.91
CA ARG A 48 -8.89 8.79 6.51
C ARG A 48 -8.44 7.70 5.56
N ASP A 49 -8.82 7.78 4.28
CA ASP A 49 -8.35 6.83 3.27
C ASP A 49 -6.85 6.96 3.02
N ARG A 50 -6.28 8.17 3.13
CA ARG A 50 -4.83 8.39 3.01
C ARG A 50 -4.06 7.89 4.22
N GLU A 51 -4.57 8.10 5.44
CA GLU A 51 -3.93 7.57 6.65
C GLU A 51 -3.98 6.05 6.70
N LEU A 52 -5.11 5.44 6.34
CA LEU A 52 -5.23 3.98 6.25
C LEU A 52 -4.34 3.43 5.14
N ALA A 53 -4.35 4.02 3.93
CA ALA A 53 -3.46 3.60 2.85
C ALA A 53 -1.97 3.74 3.23
N ARG A 54 -1.60 4.82 3.93
CA ARG A 54 -0.23 5.04 4.41
C ARG A 54 0.17 4.04 5.48
N LEU A 55 -0.72 3.77 6.45
CA LEU A 55 -0.47 2.79 7.51
C LEU A 55 -0.37 1.39 6.93
N SER A 56 -1.31 0.97 6.08
CA SER A 56 -1.26 -0.31 5.39
C SER A 56 -0.03 -0.44 4.49
N ALA A 57 0.34 0.59 3.73
CA ALA A 57 1.57 0.56 2.94
C ALA A 57 2.83 0.46 3.81
N SER A 58 2.86 1.14 4.96
CA SER A 58 3.98 1.05 5.90
C SER A 58 4.09 -0.32 6.55
N GLN A 59 2.95 -0.94 6.90
CA GLN A 59 2.89 -2.27 7.46
C GLN A 59 3.34 -3.31 6.43
N LEU A 60 2.79 -3.25 5.21
CA LEU A 60 3.21 -4.11 4.10
C LEU A 60 4.70 -3.94 3.80
N GLY A 61 5.20 -2.71 3.77
CA GLY A 61 6.63 -2.44 3.59
C GLY A 61 7.48 -3.07 4.69
N SER A 62 7.04 -2.99 5.95
CA SER A 62 7.73 -3.62 7.08
C SER A 62 7.71 -5.15 6.99
N GLU A 63 6.57 -5.75 6.66
CA GLU A 63 6.44 -7.20 6.49
C GLU A 63 7.34 -7.69 5.36
N VAL A 64 7.33 -7.03 4.20
CA VAL A 64 8.20 -7.36 3.05
C VAL A 64 9.68 -7.19 3.41
N ALA A 65 10.05 -6.13 4.12
CA ALA A 65 11.42 -5.91 4.58
C ALA A 65 11.90 -7.02 5.54
N GLN A 66 11.02 -7.56 6.37
CA GLN A 66 11.35 -8.67 7.29
C GLN A 66 11.75 -9.94 6.53
N HIS A 67 11.09 -10.25 5.41
CA HIS A 67 11.47 -11.38 4.55
C HIS A 67 12.87 -11.17 3.94
N GLY A 68 13.16 -9.95 3.49
CA GLY A 68 14.50 -9.56 3.02
C GLY A 68 15.58 -9.75 4.08
N ALA A 69 15.31 -9.28 5.30
CA ALA A 69 16.23 -9.41 6.43
C ALA A 69 16.50 -10.88 6.81
N LEU A 70 15.48 -11.73 6.70
CA LEU A 70 15.59 -13.17 6.90
C LEU A 70 16.54 -13.80 5.89
N LEU A 71 16.35 -13.54 4.59
CA LEU A 71 17.25 -14.03 3.53
C LEU A 71 18.67 -13.50 3.70
N ALA A 72 18.83 -12.21 3.99
CA ALA A 72 20.14 -11.61 4.24
C ALA A 72 20.85 -12.25 5.45
N SER A 73 20.10 -12.65 6.48
CA SER A 73 20.68 -13.34 7.63
C SER A 73 21.16 -14.76 7.30
N VAL A 74 20.46 -15.48 6.41
CA VAL A 74 20.90 -16.79 5.93
C VAL A 74 22.11 -16.62 5.01
N ALA A 75 22.09 -15.63 4.12
CA ALA A 75 23.21 -15.32 3.22
C ALA A 75 24.50 -15.03 3.98
N ARG A 76 24.44 -14.34 5.13
CA ARG A 76 25.61 -14.09 5.99
C ARG A 76 26.20 -15.35 6.65
N THR A 77 25.47 -16.46 6.69
CA THR A 77 25.97 -17.74 7.20
C THR A 77 26.60 -18.61 6.11
N LEU A 78 26.51 -18.18 4.85
CA LEU A 78 27.15 -18.85 3.72
C LEU A 78 28.64 -18.51 3.74
N ASP A 79 29.45 -19.54 3.58
CA ASP A 79 30.87 -19.38 3.28
C ASP A 79 31.00 -19.04 1.78
N LEU A 80 31.09 -17.74 1.47
CA LEU A 80 31.18 -17.25 0.09
C LEU A 80 32.52 -17.58 -0.58
N ASP A 81 33.53 -17.96 0.19
CA ASP A 81 34.85 -18.35 -0.30
C ASP A 81 34.93 -19.85 -0.61
N ALA A 82 33.87 -20.61 -0.34
CA ALA A 82 33.80 -22.04 -0.65
C ALA A 82 33.88 -22.26 -2.16
N ALA A 83 34.83 -23.09 -2.59
CA ALA A 83 35.03 -23.45 -4.00
C ALA A 83 33.90 -24.34 -4.56
N ASP A 84 33.20 -25.09 -3.71
CA ASP A 84 32.14 -26.01 -4.08
C ASP A 84 30.76 -25.54 -3.60
N PRO A 85 29.65 -25.82 -4.32
CA PRO A 85 28.29 -25.45 -3.89
C PRO A 85 27.72 -26.26 -2.71
N SER A 86 28.38 -27.35 -2.31
CA SER A 86 27.87 -28.28 -1.29
C SER A 86 27.62 -27.61 0.08
N PRO A 87 28.53 -26.75 0.61
CA PRO A 87 28.31 -26.05 1.87
C PRO A 87 27.11 -25.09 1.82
N TRP A 88 26.79 -24.54 0.64
CA TRP A 88 25.63 -23.66 0.45
C TRP A 88 24.32 -24.42 0.52
N GLN A 89 24.27 -25.62 -0.08
CA GLN A 89 23.10 -26.50 0.04
C GLN A 89 22.87 -26.92 1.49
N GLU A 90 23.94 -27.26 2.22
CA GLU A 90 23.83 -27.62 3.63
C GLU A 90 23.39 -26.44 4.50
N ALA A 91 23.87 -25.22 4.22
CA ALA A 91 23.45 -24.01 4.92
C ALA A 91 21.96 -23.69 4.71
N LEU A 92 21.44 -23.91 3.50
CA LEU A 92 20.00 -23.81 3.23
C LEU A 92 19.21 -24.87 4.01
N GLU A 93 19.69 -26.11 4.05
CA GLU A 93 19.03 -27.21 4.79
C GLU A 93 19.03 -26.98 6.29
N ARG A 94 20.14 -26.49 6.87
CA ARG A 94 20.20 -26.04 8.26
C ARG A 94 19.23 -24.89 8.55
N SER A 95 18.95 -24.05 7.56
CA SER A 95 18.02 -22.92 7.65
C SER A 95 16.59 -23.26 7.21
N ALA A 96 16.28 -24.53 6.88
CA ALA A 96 15.00 -24.94 6.28
C ALA A 96 13.76 -24.46 7.05
N ASN A 97 13.77 -24.61 8.38
CA ASN A 97 12.66 -24.17 9.23
C ASN A 97 12.39 -22.67 9.08
N ARG A 98 13.45 -21.87 8.98
CA ARG A 98 13.34 -20.42 8.79
C ARG A 98 12.87 -20.08 7.38
N LEU A 99 13.27 -20.87 6.38
CA LEU A 99 12.92 -20.66 4.97
C LEU A 99 11.52 -21.16 4.61
N ALA A 100 10.83 -21.85 5.53
CA ALA A 100 9.48 -22.37 5.31
C ALA A 100 8.42 -21.29 5.05
N ILE A 101 8.72 -20.02 5.37
CA ILE A 101 7.86 -18.87 5.04
C ILE A 101 7.82 -18.58 3.52
N PHE A 102 8.77 -19.11 2.74
CA PHE A 102 8.82 -18.93 1.29
C PHE A 102 8.17 -20.13 0.58
N ASP A 103 6.88 -20.01 0.25
CA ASP A 103 6.08 -21.11 -0.32
C ASP A 103 6.65 -21.65 -1.64
N ALA A 104 7.15 -20.75 -2.50
CA ALA A 104 7.77 -21.12 -3.77
C ALA A 104 9.18 -21.72 -3.60
N GLY A 105 9.77 -21.61 -2.41
CA GLY A 105 11.14 -21.97 -2.11
C GLY A 105 12.13 -20.82 -2.28
N THR A 106 13.39 -21.15 -2.09
CA THR A 106 14.54 -20.26 -2.16
C THR A 106 15.63 -20.89 -3.02
N LEU A 107 16.40 -20.03 -3.67
CA LEU A 107 17.47 -20.41 -4.59
C LEU A 107 18.68 -19.53 -4.32
N ILE A 108 19.86 -20.11 -4.52
CA ILE A 108 21.14 -19.40 -4.52
C ILE A 108 21.63 -19.37 -5.95
N LEU A 109 22.04 -18.17 -6.38
CA LEU A 109 22.66 -17.94 -7.67
C LEU A 109 24.15 -17.66 -7.47
N ASP A 110 24.98 -18.15 -8.38
CA ASP A 110 26.38 -17.79 -8.43
C ASP A 110 26.62 -16.40 -9.06
N ALA A 111 27.89 -16.01 -9.16
CA ALA A 111 28.32 -14.77 -9.79
C ALA A 111 28.00 -14.67 -11.29
N HIS A 112 27.54 -15.76 -11.93
CA HIS A 112 27.10 -15.80 -13.32
C HIS A 112 25.57 -15.84 -13.46
N GLY A 113 24.82 -15.89 -12.36
CA GLY A 113 23.36 -15.99 -12.36
C GLY A 113 22.85 -17.41 -12.56
N THR A 114 23.68 -18.42 -12.31
CA THR A 114 23.33 -19.83 -12.41
C THR A 114 22.85 -20.36 -11.06
N VAL A 115 21.79 -21.15 -11.05
CA VAL A 115 21.26 -21.78 -9.83
C VAL A 115 22.21 -22.87 -9.33
N VAL A 116 22.76 -22.68 -8.13
CA VAL A 116 23.76 -23.58 -7.52
C VAL A 116 23.22 -24.37 -6.33
N ALA A 117 22.20 -23.84 -5.64
CA ALA A 117 21.55 -24.51 -4.52
C ALA A 117 20.09 -24.08 -4.42
N THR A 118 19.23 -24.97 -3.91
CA THR A 118 17.81 -24.67 -3.72
C THR A 118 17.25 -25.28 -2.45
N HIS A 119 16.25 -24.62 -1.88
CA HIS A 119 15.42 -25.15 -0.81
C HIS A 119 13.94 -24.86 -1.07
N PRO A 120 13.05 -25.87 -1.16
CA PRO A 120 13.35 -27.30 -1.08
C PRO A 120 14.27 -27.75 -2.23
N ARG A 121 14.95 -28.88 -2.04
CA ARG A 121 15.93 -29.39 -3.01
C ARG A 121 15.19 -29.77 -4.30
N ARG A 122 15.47 -29.06 -5.40
CA ARG A 122 14.85 -29.24 -6.72
C ARG A 122 15.94 -29.42 -7.77
N PRO A 123 16.36 -30.67 -8.03
CA PRO A 123 17.45 -30.95 -8.97
C PRO A 123 17.20 -30.40 -10.38
N ALA A 124 15.92 -30.36 -10.80
CA ALA A 124 15.52 -29.82 -12.09
C ALA A 124 15.88 -28.34 -12.30
N LEU A 125 16.04 -27.57 -11.21
CA LEU A 125 16.39 -26.15 -11.26
C LEU A 125 17.89 -25.88 -11.19
N LEU A 126 18.69 -26.87 -10.78
CA LEU A 126 20.15 -26.71 -10.66
C LEU A 126 20.76 -26.49 -12.05
N ASN A 127 21.80 -25.66 -12.10
CA ASN A 127 22.50 -25.24 -13.32
C ASN A 127 21.65 -24.51 -14.35
N GLN A 128 20.43 -24.08 -13.99
CA GLN A 128 19.65 -23.19 -14.85
C GLN A 128 20.22 -21.77 -14.79
N ASP A 129 20.42 -21.18 -15.96
CA ASP A 129 20.75 -19.76 -16.08
C ASP A 129 19.52 -18.90 -15.76
N ARG A 130 19.72 -17.91 -14.88
CA ARG A 130 18.74 -16.89 -14.49
C ARG A 130 19.33 -15.48 -14.63
N SER A 131 20.49 -15.32 -15.27
CA SER A 131 21.19 -14.04 -15.46
C SER A 131 20.38 -13.02 -16.27
N TYR A 132 19.51 -13.50 -17.16
CA TYR A 132 18.61 -12.66 -17.96
C TYR A 132 17.43 -12.10 -17.16
N ARG A 133 17.20 -12.55 -15.92
CA ARG A 133 16.08 -12.10 -15.10
C ARG A 133 16.31 -10.69 -14.54
N PRO A 134 15.27 -9.85 -14.45
CA PRO A 134 15.40 -8.49 -13.93
C PRO A 134 15.97 -8.42 -12.51
N TYR A 135 15.59 -9.35 -11.63
CA TYR A 135 16.07 -9.39 -10.24
C TYR A 135 17.58 -9.59 -10.16
N TYR A 136 18.16 -10.41 -11.04
CA TYR A 136 19.59 -10.68 -11.02
C TYR A 136 20.39 -9.45 -11.43
N ARG A 137 19.97 -8.80 -12.52
CA ARG A 137 20.58 -7.55 -13.00
C ARG A 137 20.46 -6.44 -11.97
N ALA A 138 19.32 -6.32 -11.29
CA ALA A 138 19.13 -5.33 -10.25
C ALA A 138 20.07 -5.56 -9.04
N MET A 139 20.29 -6.82 -8.65
CA MET A 139 21.22 -7.18 -7.57
C MET A 139 22.70 -6.92 -7.93
N LEU A 140 23.08 -6.94 -9.22
CA LEU A 140 24.44 -6.55 -9.63
C LEU A 140 24.72 -5.05 -9.41
N HIS A 141 23.69 -4.21 -9.54
CA HIS A 141 23.81 -2.77 -9.36
C HIS A 141 23.65 -2.32 -7.91
N SER A 142 23.08 -3.18 -7.04
CA SER A 142 22.79 -2.88 -5.65
C SER A 142 22.98 -4.10 -4.76
N GLN A 143 23.82 -3.98 -3.73
CA GLN A 143 23.99 -5.02 -2.71
C GLN A 143 22.86 -5.04 -1.66
N ALA A 144 21.84 -4.20 -1.81
CA ALA A 144 20.66 -4.20 -0.96
C ALA A 144 19.64 -5.25 -1.41
N THR A 145 18.74 -5.64 -0.51
CA THR A 145 17.60 -6.50 -0.87
C THR A 145 16.79 -5.84 -1.98
N TYR A 146 16.63 -6.57 -3.09
CA TYR A 146 15.80 -6.16 -4.21
C TYR A 146 14.51 -6.97 -4.23
N PHE A 147 13.39 -6.28 -4.42
CA PHE A 147 12.08 -6.89 -4.64
C PHE A 147 11.69 -6.64 -6.09
N SER A 148 11.40 -7.71 -6.82
CA SER A 148 10.93 -7.62 -8.20
C SER A 148 9.43 -7.31 -8.25
N ASP A 149 8.97 -6.88 -9.42
CA ASP A 149 7.54 -6.88 -9.73
C ASP A 149 6.96 -8.29 -9.66
N ALA A 150 5.64 -8.38 -9.48
CA ALA A 150 4.91 -9.65 -9.50
C ALA A 150 4.90 -10.22 -10.92
N VAL A 151 5.87 -11.08 -11.21
CA VAL A 151 5.99 -11.81 -12.48
C VAL A 151 5.75 -13.29 -12.21
N PRO A 152 4.92 -13.99 -13.01
CA PRO A 152 4.80 -15.44 -12.91
C PRO A 152 6.15 -16.10 -13.18
N GLU A 153 6.69 -16.80 -12.18
CA GLU A 153 7.80 -17.73 -12.39
C GLU A 153 7.23 -18.96 -13.10
N GLY A 154 7.63 -19.15 -14.36
CA GLY A 154 7.23 -20.30 -15.19
C GLY A 154 7.85 -21.61 -14.77
#